data_AF-A0A8S1HIL4-F1
#
_entry.id   AF-A0A8S1HIL4-F1
#
_cell.length_a   1.000
_cell.length_b   1.000
_cell.length_c   1.000
_cell.angle_alpha   90.00
_cell.angle_beta   90.00
_cell.angle_gamma   90.00
#
_symmetry.space_group_name_H-M   'P 1'
#
loop_
_entity.id
_entity.type
_entity.pdbx_description
1 polymer ?
#
loop_
_entity_poly.entity_id
_entity_poly.type
_entity_poly.pdbx_seq_one_letter_code
_entity_poly.pdbx_strand_id
1 'polypeptide(L)'
;MSKLKGSRLEAEVDRARTDGNWKRLTELLPAVRSKHSGLEDVYELLLGEVQLESYLEQQGEILRPNKDHYDKVKGAESQLYTTIREHGKNGSAILEANLLLSKLHYTCAEYQKSLIDIDNSGMENANTPFRTLRALRLVAEAYAIKGLCLETMEVSSRSRSESVGSNTSYEQKALFCFEKSAELAISFINELEKTIFSAQAPKGANVSTSSVTGKPAEKLGEILECCLERVAVLRAKDTIAQKKKMEARGSNGTGESSPASATSQPASDCSKSCRDNSQNSSFAPRSPAIGRSARRSA
;
A
#
# COMPACT_ATOMS: atom_id res chain seq x y z
N MET A 1 4.37 36.82 15.55
CA MET A 1 4.55 35.53 14.83
C MET A 1 4.36 35.78 13.34
N SER A 2 5.37 35.50 12.52
CA SER A 2 5.28 35.59 11.06
C SER A 2 4.23 34.61 10.53
N LYS A 3 3.30 35.08 9.69
CA LYS A 3 2.32 34.20 9.02
C LYS A 3 3.08 33.33 8.02
N LEU A 4 3.20 32.02 8.31
CA LEU A 4 3.76 31.03 7.38
C LEU A 4 2.88 30.97 6.11
N LYS A 5 3.50 30.97 4.93
CA LYS A 5 2.85 30.89 3.61
C LYS A 5 3.77 30.26 2.57
N GLY A 6 3.19 29.80 1.46
CA GLY A 6 3.92 29.25 0.32
C GLY A 6 4.76 28.04 0.70
N SER A 7 5.92 27.87 0.05
CA SER A 7 6.79 26.69 0.23
C SER A 7 7.23 26.43 1.68
N ARG A 8 7.31 27.47 2.52
CA ARG A 8 7.61 27.29 3.95
C ARG A 8 6.48 26.63 4.72
N LEU A 9 5.23 26.99 4.39
CA LEU A 9 4.05 26.39 5.02
C LEU A 9 3.88 24.95 4.54
N GLU A 10 4.03 24.71 3.23
CA GLU A 10 3.99 23.38 2.62
C GLU A 10 4.99 22.43 3.30
N ALA A 11 6.26 22.85 3.44
CA ALA A 11 7.27 22.02 4.07
C ALA A 11 6.99 21.73 5.56
N GLU A 12 6.36 22.66 6.29
CA GLU A 12 5.94 22.44 7.68
C GLU A 12 4.75 21.48 7.78
N VAL A 13 3.79 21.58 6.86
CA VAL A 13 2.66 20.65 6.75
C VAL A 13 3.16 19.25 6.45
N ASP A 14 4.03 19.09 5.45
CA ASP A 14 4.58 17.79 5.07
C ASP A 14 5.38 17.13 6.20
N ARG A 15 6.19 17.91 6.93
CA ARG A 15 6.88 17.43 8.14
C ARG A 15 5.89 16.97 9.19
N ALA A 16 4.92 17.80 9.56
CA ALA A 16 3.93 17.45 10.58
C ALA A 16 3.14 16.18 10.23
N ARG A 17 2.81 15.98 8.94
CA ARG A 17 2.15 14.75 8.45
C ARG A 17 3.06 13.53 8.49
N THR A 18 4.33 13.69 8.13
CA THR A 18 5.32 12.59 8.11
C THR A 18 5.61 12.10 9.53
N ASP A 19 5.78 13.04 10.46
CA ASP A 19 6.10 12.77 11.86
C ASP A 19 4.88 12.28 12.68
N GLY A 20 3.67 12.31 12.08
CA GLY A 20 2.42 12.04 12.78
C GLY A 20 2.08 13.09 13.85
N ASN A 21 2.61 14.31 13.74
CA ASN A 21 2.36 15.37 14.71
C ASN A 21 1.05 16.11 14.40
N TRP A 22 -0.08 15.44 14.65
CA TRP A 22 -1.41 15.97 14.32
C TRP A 22 -1.76 17.23 15.10
N LYS A 23 -1.22 17.39 16.31
CA LYS A 23 -1.33 18.63 17.08
C LYS A 23 -0.71 19.81 16.33
N ARG A 24 0.53 19.64 15.82
CA ARG A 24 1.20 20.66 15.03
C ARG A 24 0.44 20.95 13.73
N LEU A 25 -0.03 19.91 13.04
CA LEU A 25 -0.81 20.09 11.82
C LEU A 25 -2.11 20.90 12.09
N THR A 26 -2.78 20.64 13.21
CA THR A 26 -3.97 21.41 13.65
C THR A 26 -3.65 22.90 13.82
N GLU A 27 -2.50 23.25 14.39
CA GLU A 27 -2.06 24.64 14.54
C GLU A 27 -1.76 25.33 13.20
N LEU A 28 -1.39 24.56 12.17
CA LEU A 28 -1.10 25.06 10.82
C LEU A 28 -2.37 25.27 9.97
N LEU A 29 -3.47 24.56 10.26
CA LEU A 29 -4.73 24.64 9.50
C LEU A 29 -5.25 26.07 9.26
N PRO A 30 -5.20 27.01 10.22
CA PRO A 30 -5.60 28.40 9.96
C PRO A 30 -4.74 29.10 8.90
N ALA A 31 -3.45 28.76 8.81
CA ALA A 31 -2.55 29.29 7.78
C ALA A 31 -2.81 28.63 6.42
N VAL A 32 -3.08 27.32 6.40
CA VAL A 32 -3.47 26.57 5.19
C VAL A 32 -4.74 27.15 4.57
N ARG A 33 -5.78 27.43 5.37
CA ARG A 33 -7.03 28.03 4.89
C ARG A 33 -6.89 29.50 4.47
N SER A 34 -5.79 30.16 4.83
CA SER A 34 -5.66 31.60 4.57
C SER A 34 -5.53 31.90 3.08
N LYS A 35 -6.09 33.02 2.63
CA LYS A 35 -5.94 33.45 1.23
C LYS A 35 -4.46 33.60 0.85
N HIS A 36 -4.12 33.10 -0.32
CA HIS A 36 -2.78 33.01 -0.88
C HIS A 36 -1.82 32.18 -0.02
N SER A 37 -2.31 31.10 0.60
CA SER A 37 -1.46 30.15 1.29
C SER A 37 -0.69 29.27 0.29
N GLY A 38 -1.30 28.99 -0.87
CA GLY A 38 -0.82 28.03 -1.85
C GLY A 38 -1.25 26.59 -1.54
N LEU A 39 -2.10 26.40 -0.54
CA LEU A 39 -2.57 25.09 -0.04
C LEU A 39 -4.09 25.10 0.23
N GLU A 40 -4.80 26.10 -0.29
CA GLU A 40 -6.24 26.23 -0.06
C GLU A 40 -7.03 25.04 -0.63
N ASP A 41 -6.53 24.41 -1.68
CA ASP A 41 -7.13 23.25 -2.36
C ASP A 41 -6.94 21.92 -1.61
N VAL A 42 -6.11 21.89 -0.57
CA VAL A 42 -5.89 20.69 0.26
C VAL A 42 -6.38 20.89 1.69
N TYR A 43 -7.05 21.99 1.99
CA TYR A 43 -7.51 22.28 3.35
C TYR A 43 -8.45 21.20 3.90
N GLU A 44 -9.48 20.82 3.14
CA GLU A 44 -10.45 19.80 3.55
C GLU A 44 -9.78 18.44 3.72
N LEU A 45 -8.80 18.11 2.87
CA LEU A 45 -8.02 16.87 2.97
C LEU A 45 -7.29 16.79 4.32
N LEU A 46 -6.54 17.86 4.64
CA LEU A 46 -5.76 17.95 5.87
C LEU A 46 -6.64 18.00 7.11
N LEU A 47 -7.79 18.67 7.04
CA LEU A 47 -8.75 18.70 8.13
C LEU A 47 -9.35 17.31 8.39
N GLY A 48 -9.74 16.59 7.34
CA GLY A 48 -10.23 15.21 7.45
C GLY A 48 -9.17 14.27 8.02
N GLU A 49 -7.93 14.38 7.55
CA GLU A 49 -6.81 13.58 8.05
C GLU A 49 -6.55 13.83 9.54
N VAL A 50 -6.44 15.09 9.96
CA VAL A 50 -6.23 15.44 11.38
C VAL A 50 -7.33 14.84 12.25
N GLN A 51 -8.60 14.96 11.83
CA GLN A 51 -9.74 14.44 12.59
C GLN A 51 -9.68 12.91 12.71
N LEU A 52 -9.35 12.21 11.62
CA LEU A 52 -9.23 10.76 11.60
C LEU A 52 -8.05 10.29 12.45
N GLU A 53 -6.82 10.74 12.14
CA GLU A 53 -5.61 10.22 12.77
C GLU A 53 -5.54 10.60 14.27
N SER A 54 -6.01 11.79 14.66
CA SER A 54 -6.09 12.15 16.08
C SER A 54 -7.07 11.28 16.86
N TYR A 55 -8.15 10.81 16.20
CA TYR A 55 -9.09 9.88 16.82
C TYR A 55 -8.47 8.49 16.97
N LEU A 56 -7.75 8.01 15.94
CA LEU A 56 -7.07 6.72 15.97
C LEU A 56 -6.00 6.67 17.05
N GLU A 57 -5.20 7.72 17.23
CA GLU A 57 -4.22 7.80 18.33
C GLU A 57 -4.84 7.66 19.73
N GLN A 58 -6.11 8.05 19.89
CA GLN A 58 -6.81 7.94 21.17
C GLN A 58 -7.34 6.52 21.44
N GLN A 59 -7.48 5.67 20.42
CA GLN A 59 -8.04 4.31 20.59
C GLN A 59 -7.02 3.32 21.18
N GLY A 60 -5.75 3.71 21.35
CA GLY A 60 -4.68 2.87 21.89
C GLY A 60 -4.00 1.99 20.85
N GLU A 61 -3.03 1.17 21.27
CA GLU A 61 -2.04 0.50 20.40
C GLU A 61 -2.58 -0.59 19.47
N ILE A 62 -3.83 -1.02 19.63
CA ILE A 62 -4.44 -2.03 18.76
C ILE A 62 -5.85 -1.56 18.39
N LEU A 63 -5.95 -0.87 17.26
CA LEU A 63 -7.24 -0.53 16.69
C LEU A 63 -8.01 -1.79 16.26
N ARG A 64 -9.15 -2.04 16.92
CA ARG A 64 -10.10 -3.06 16.50
C ARG A 64 -11.24 -2.43 15.69
N PRO A 65 -11.48 -2.86 14.44
CA PRO A 65 -12.62 -2.43 13.67
C PRO A 65 -13.95 -2.59 14.41
N ASN A 66 -14.73 -1.52 14.51
CA ASN A 66 -16.05 -1.52 15.13
C ASN A 66 -16.93 -0.42 14.51
N LYS A 67 -18.20 -0.74 14.24
CA LYS A 67 -19.22 0.21 13.74
C LYS A 67 -19.45 1.39 14.67
N ASP A 68 -19.26 1.21 15.97
CA ASP A 68 -19.44 2.27 16.99
C ASP A 68 -18.49 3.46 16.79
N HIS A 69 -17.39 3.26 16.04
CA HIS A 69 -16.43 4.32 15.74
C HIS A 69 -17.00 5.36 14.77
N TYR A 70 -18.00 5.02 13.95
CA TYR A 70 -18.49 5.87 12.87
C TYR A 70 -18.93 7.26 13.34
N ASP A 71 -19.66 7.34 14.45
CA ASP A 71 -20.14 8.63 14.98
C ASP A 71 -19.01 9.58 15.37
N LYS A 72 -17.82 9.05 15.67
CA LYS A 72 -16.63 9.84 16.03
C LYS A 72 -15.86 10.32 14.80
N VAL A 73 -15.93 9.60 13.69
CA VAL A 73 -15.14 9.89 12.48
C VAL A 73 -15.96 10.39 11.28
N LYS A 74 -17.30 10.41 11.34
CA LYS A 74 -18.16 10.95 10.26
C LYS A 74 -17.84 12.40 9.85
N GLY A 75 -17.29 13.20 10.76
CA GLY A 75 -16.78 14.53 10.46
C GLY A 75 -15.64 14.48 9.44
N ALA A 76 -14.67 13.58 9.66
CA ALA A 76 -13.54 13.36 8.78
C ALA A 76 -14.00 12.85 7.40
N GLU A 77 -14.92 11.88 7.39
CA GLU A 77 -15.53 11.34 6.17
C GLU A 77 -16.12 12.47 5.30
N SER A 78 -16.89 13.39 5.90
CA SER A 78 -17.47 14.52 5.19
C SER A 78 -16.42 15.44 4.58
N GLN A 79 -15.28 15.67 5.26
CA GLN A 79 -14.20 16.50 4.72
C GLN A 79 -13.53 15.83 3.52
N LEU A 80 -13.23 14.54 3.63
CA LEU A 80 -12.58 13.76 2.57
C LEU A 80 -13.44 13.65 1.31
N TYR A 81 -14.75 13.45 1.45
CA TYR A 81 -15.67 13.51 0.30
C TYR A 81 -15.75 14.91 -0.32
N THR A 82 -15.61 15.96 0.49
CA THR A 82 -15.54 17.34 -0.03
C THR A 82 -14.27 17.52 -0.86
N THR A 83 -13.12 17.01 -0.43
CA THR A 83 -11.89 17.00 -1.23
C THR A 83 -12.08 16.35 -2.58
N ILE A 84 -12.70 15.15 -2.62
CA ILE A 84 -12.90 14.41 -3.87
C ILE A 84 -13.82 15.20 -4.84
N ARG A 85 -14.88 15.82 -4.31
CA ARG A 85 -15.85 16.58 -5.11
C ARG A 85 -15.32 17.91 -5.63
N GLU A 86 -14.67 18.69 -4.76
CA GLU A 86 -14.36 20.09 -5.02
C GLU A 86 -12.97 20.27 -5.60
N HIS A 87 -12.03 19.39 -5.23
CA HIS A 87 -10.62 19.45 -5.64
C HIS A 87 -10.26 18.33 -6.61
N GLY A 88 -11.25 17.80 -7.33
CA GLY A 88 -11.15 16.66 -8.27
C GLY A 88 -10.18 16.81 -9.46
N LYS A 89 -9.42 17.90 -9.54
CA LYS A 89 -8.32 18.09 -10.51
C LYS A 89 -6.95 17.77 -9.90
N ASN A 90 -6.82 17.79 -8.57
CA ASN A 90 -5.59 17.46 -7.87
C ASN A 90 -5.55 15.94 -7.62
N GLY A 91 -4.98 15.21 -8.58
CA GLY A 91 -4.92 13.74 -8.52
C GLY A 91 -4.25 13.20 -7.26
N SER A 92 -3.28 13.92 -6.68
CA SER A 92 -2.64 13.54 -5.41
C SER A 92 -3.61 13.66 -4.24
N ALA A 93 -4.39 14.75 -4.18
CA ALA A 93 -5.38 14.94 -3.14
C ALA A 93 -6.52 13.90 -3.22
N ILE A 94 -6.95 13.54 -4.44
CA ILE A 94 -7.98 12.51 -4.66
C ILE A 94 -7.47 11.13 -4.23
N LEU A 95 -6.24 10.78 -4.61
CA LEU A 95 -5.58 9.55 -4.17
C LEU A 95 -5.59 9.49 -2.64
N GLU A 96 -4.99 10.48 -1.97
CA GLU A 96 -4.87 10.51 -0.51
C GLU A 96 -6.24 10.51 0.20
N ALA A 97 -7.22 11.25 -0.32
CA ALA A 97 -8.58 11.27 0.26
C ALA A 97 -9.24 9.89 0.24
N ASN A 98 -9.13 9.16 -0.88
CA ASN A 98 -9.66 7.81 -0.97
C ASN A 98 -8.91 6.82 -0.06
N LEU A 99 -7.59 6.94 0.06
CA LEU A 99 -6.82 6.09 0.97
C LEU A 99 -7.21 6.35 2.44
N LEU A 100 -7.42 7.61 2.84
CA LEU A 100 -7.91 7.95 4.18
C LEU A 100 -9.35 7.48 4.42
N LEU A 101 -10.24 7.61 3.43
CA LEU A 101 -11.59 7.04 3.50
C LEU A 101 -11.55 5.52 3.69
N SER A 102 -10.65 4.83 2.98
CA SER A 102 -10.51 3.38 3.13
C SER A 102 -10.13 2.97 4.55
N LYS A 103 -9.22 3.71 5.18
CA LYS A 103 -8.78 3.52 6.57
C LYS A 103 -9.90 3.83 7.55
N LEU A 104 -10.67 4.88 7.31
CA LEU A 104 -11.85 5.24 8.09
C LEU A 104 -12.92 4.15 8.03
N HIS A 105 -13.29 3.68 6.84
CA HIS A 105 -14.30 2.63 6.68
C HIS A 105 -13.82 1.28 7.23
N TYR A 106 -12.54 0.94 7.09
CA TYR A 106 -11.96 -0.22 7.74
C TYR A 106 -12.12 -0.14 9.26
N THR A 107 -11.78 1.02 9.84
CA THR A 107 -11.97 1.29 11.28
C THR A 107 -13.43 1.09 11.69
N CYS A 108 -14.38 1.50 10.86
CA CYS A 108 -15.81 1.35 11.13
C CYS A 108 -16.36 -0.06 10.84
N ALA A 109 -15.50 -1.04 10.55
CA ALA A 109 -15.89 -2.39 10.10
C ALA A 109 -16.77 -2.40 8.83
N GLU A 110 -16.66 -1.37 7.99
CA GLU A 110 -17.31 -1.26 6.68
C GLU A 110 -16.37 -1.73 5.56
N TYR A 111 -15.95 -2.99 5.63
CA TYR A 111 -14.90 -3.57 4.78
C TYR A 111 -15.16 -3.43 3.27
N GLN A 112 -16.42 -3.56 2.84
CA GLN A 112 -16.77 -3.42 1.43
C GLN A 112 -16.60 -1.98 0.93
N LYS A 113 -16.98 -0.98 1.72
CA LYS A 113 -16.76 0.43 1.37
C LYS A 113 -15.26 0.74 1.32
N SER A 114 -14.50 0.25 2.30
CA SER A 114 -13.05 0.38 2.33
C SER A 114 -12.38 -0.12 1.05
N LEU A 115 -12.80 -1.29 0.53
CA LEU A 115 -12.31 -1.82 -0.74
C LEU A 115 -12.68 -0.93 -1.94
N ILE A 116 -13.91 -0.39 -1.95
CA ILE A 116 -14.36 0.53 -3.01
C ILE A 116 -13.50 1.80 -3.00
N ASP A 117 -13.20 2.38 -1.84
CA ASP A 117 -12.33 3.56 -1.76
C ASP A 117 -10.91 3.25 -2.24
N ILE A 118 -10.36 2.08 -1.88
CA ILE A 118 -9.06 1.63 -2.37
C ILE A 118 -9.04 1.54 -3.89
N ASP A 119 -10.07 0.95 -4.50
CA ASP A 119 -10.16 0.86 -5.96
C ASP A 119 -10.32 2.25 -6.61
N ASN A 120 -11.13 3.13 -6.01
CA ASN A 120 -11.32 4.52 -6.46
C ASN A 120 -10.06 5.38 -6.33
N SER A 121 -9.16 5.05 -5.41
CA SER A 121 -7.88 5.76 -5.24
C SER A 121 -6.98 5.64 -6.47
N GLY A 122 -7.11 4.55 -7.24
CA GLY A 122 -6.23 4.25 -8.37
C GLY A 122 -4.78 3.96 -7.95
N MET A 123 -4.53 3.61 -6.68
CA MET A 123 -3.17 3.37 -6.16
C MET A 123 -2.40 2.29 -6.93
N GLU A 124 -3.08 1.31 -7.53
CA GLU A 124 -2.46 0.27 -8.36
C GLU A 124 -1.94 0.79 -9.72
N ASN A 125 -2.42 1.96 -10.16
CA ASN A 125 -2.07 2.58 -11.42
C ASN A 125 -1.04 3.70 -11.26
N ALA A 126 -0.57 3.95 -10.03
CA ALA A 126 0.41 4.97 -9.71
C ALA A 126 1.81 4.54 -10.17
N ASN A 127 2.11 4.77 -11.45
CA ASN A 127 3.41 4.43 -12.06
C ASN A 127 4.52 5.45 -11.76
N THR A 128 4.18 6.56 -11.09
CA THR A 128 5.12 7.62 -10.72
C THR A 128 5.58 7.43 -9.28
N PRO A 129 6.85 7.74 -8.96
CA PRO A 129 7.34 7.70 -7.58
C PRO A 129 6.52 8.63 -6.69
N PHE A 130 6.38 8.27 -5.42
CA PHE A 130 5.67 9.06 -4.43
C PHE A 130 6.36 10.40 -4.21
N ARG A 131 5.57 11.49 -4.17
CA ARG A 131 6.10 12.84 -3.98
C ARG A 131 6.45 13.16 -2.53
N THR A 132 5.77 12.49 -1.60
CA THR A 132 5.95 12.67 -0.16
C THR A 132 6.05 11.32 0.53
N LEU A 133 6.79 11.26 1.64
CA LEU A 133 6.85 10.10 2.51
C LEU A 133 5.47 9.70 3.04
N ARG A 134 4.60 10.69 3.28
CA ARG A 134 3.23 10.46 3.72
C ARG A 134 2.40 9.72 2.67
N ALA A 135 2.50 10.08 1.40
CA ALA A 135 1.79 9.39 0.32
C ALA A 135 2.25 7.93 0.19
N LEU A 136 3.56 7.68 0.27
CA LEU A 136 4.11 6.32 0.28
C LEU A 136 3.57 5.50 1.46
N ARG A 137 3.56 6.08 2.67
CA ARG A 137 2.98 5.43 3.86
C ARG A 137 1.50 5.12 3.69
N LEU A 138 0.71 6.05 3.16
CA LEU A 138 -0.73 5.84 2.92
C LEU A 138 -1.00 4.67 1.97
N VAL A 139 -0.23 4.55 0.89
CA VAL A 139 -0.37 3.43 -0.04
C VAL A 139 0.04 2.11 0.61
N ALA A 140 1.12 2.10 1.40
CA ALA A 140 1.51 0.92 2.16
C ALA A 140 0.39 0.49 3.13
N GLU A 141 -0.18 1.42 3.89
CA GLU A 141 -1.30 1.17 4.82
C GLU A 141 -2.54 0.66 4.07
N ALA A 142 -2.86 1.24 2.92
CA ALA A 142 -4.02 0.84 2.12
C ALA A 142 -3.89 -0.59 1.55
N TYR A 143 -2.70 -1.02 1.12
CA TYR A 143 -2.49 -2.42 0.76
C TYR A 143 -2.68 -3.37 1.94
N ALA A 144 -2.20 -3.01 3.14
CA ALA A 144 -2.46 -3.81 4.35
C ALA A 144 -3.96 -3.88 4.66
N ILE A 145 -4.67 -2.75 4.61
CA ILE A 145 -6.13 -2.69 4.80
C ILE A 145 -6.85 -3.54 3.74
N LYS A 146 -6.45 -3.47 2.47
CA LYS A 146 -7.01 -4.32 1.39
C LYS A 146 -6.91 -5.80 1.76
N GLY A 147 -5.74 -6.24 2.22
CA GLY A 147 -5.51 -7.61 2.68
C GLY A 147 -6.41 -8.01 3.85
N LEU A 148 -6.50 -7.15 4.88
CA LEU A 148 -7.33 -7.39 6.07
C LEU A 148 -8.83 -7.45 5.74
N CYS A 149 -9.31 -6.59 4.85
CA CYS A 149 -10.69 -6.62 4.36
C CYS A 149 -10.99 -7.94 3.62
N LEU A 150 -10.09 -8.38 2.74
CA LEU A 150 -10.24 -9.64 2.00
C LEU A 150 -10.28 -10.86 2.94
N GLU A 151 -9.38 -10.93 3.93
CA GLU A 151 -9.39 -12.00 4.95
C GLU A 151 -10.71 -12.01 5.73
N THR A 152 -11.17 -10.84 6.19
CA THR A 152 -12.39 -10.72 7.00
C THR A 152 -13.65 -11.14 6.23
N MET A 153 -13.71 -10.78 4.95
CA MET A 153 -14.81 -11.16 4.07
C MET A 153 -14.78 -12.66 3.72
N GLU A 154 -13.60 -13.28 3.61
CA GLU A 154 -13.45 -14.73 3.43
C GLU A 154 -13.95 -15.50 4.66
N VAL A 155 -13.60 -15.07 5.88
CA VAL A 155 -14.10 -15.72 7.10
C VAL A 155 -15.63 -15.66 7.16
N SER A 156 -16.20 -14.51 6.81
CA SER A 156 -17.66 -14.31 6.77
C SER A 156 -18.37 -15.16 5.72
N SER A 157 -17.71 -15.52 4.62
CA SER A 157 -18.27 -16.39 3.57
C SER A 157 -18.11 -17.87 3.90
N ARG A 158 -17.02 -18.27 4.58
CA ARG A 158 -16.80 -19.64 5.08
C ARG A 158 -17.84 -20.08 6.10
N SER A 159 -18.31 -19.17 6.96
CA SER A 159 -19.43 -19.46 7.88
C SER A 159 -20.78 -19.70 7.17
N ARG A 160 -20.88 -19.40 5.86
CA ARG A 160 -22.11 -19.50 5.07
C ARG A 160 -22.09 -20.58 3.97
N SER A 161 -20.94 -21.13 3.59
CA SER A 161 -20.82 -22.13 2.52
C SER A 161 -19.66 -23.11 2.77
N GLU A 162 -19.95 -24.42 2.83
CA GLU A 162 -18.99 -25.52 2.93
C GLU A 162 -18.26 -25.86 1.60
N SER A 163 -18.14 -24.92 0.66
CA SER A 163 -17.49 -25.21 -0.63
C SER A 163 -15.96 -25.06 -0.54
N VAL A 164 -15.25 -26.19 -0.49
CA VAL A 164 -13.80 -26.34 -0.31
C VAL A 164 -12.93 -25.88 -1.50
N GLY A 165 -13.51 -25.38 -2.61
CA GLY A 165 -12.77 -25.09 -3.85
C GLY A 165 -12.49 -23.61 -4.19
N SER A 166 -13.22 -22.64 -3.62
CA SER A 166 -13.14 -21.22 -4.05
C SER A 166 -12.23 -20.33 -3.20
N ASN A 167 -11.76 -20.85 -2.07
CA ASN A 167 -11.15 -20.06 -0.97
C ASN A 167 -9.68 -19.68 -1.22
N THR A 168 -8.95 -20.46 -2.02
CA THR A 168 -7.54 -20.20 -2.35
C THR A 168 -7.33 -18.83 -3.01
N SER A 169 -8.33 -18.31 -3.71
CA SER A 169 -8.23 -17.04 -4.45
C SER A 169 -8.24 -15.79 -3.55
N TYR A 170 -8.95 -15.80 -2.42
CA TYR A 170 -9.00 -14.65 -1.50
C TYR A 170 -7.73 -14.61 -0.64
N GLU A 171 -7.30 -15.75 -0.12
CA GLU A 171 -6.06 -15.89 0.63
C GLU A 171 -4.84 -15.46 -0.20
N GLN A 172 -4.77 -15.89 -1.48
CA GLN A 172 -3.70 -15.47 -2.40
C GLN A 172 -3.72 -13.96 -2.69
N LYS A 173 -4.91 -13.37 -2.87
CA LYS A 173 -5.04 -11.91 -3.09
C LYS A 173 -4.66 -11.13 -1.84
N ALA A 174 -5.07 -11.59 -0.66
CA ALA A 174 -4.70 -10.96 0.60
C ALA A 174 -3.19 -11.03 0.84
N LEU A 175 -2.58 -12.20 0.60
CA LEU A 175 -1.13 -12.38 0.66
C LEU A 175 -0.39 -11.41 -0.26
N PHE A 176 -0.81 -11.30 -1.52
CA PHE A 176 -0.23 -10.33 -2.45
C PHE A 176 -0.30 -8.89 -1.93
N CYS A 177 -1.45 -8.50 -1.34
CA CYS A 177 -1.61 -7.18 -0.76
C CYS A 177 -0.65 -6.96 0.42
N PHE A 178 -0.50 -7.95 1.30
CA PHE A 178 0.44 -7.85 2.42
C PHE A 178 1.91 -7.79 1.96
N GLU A 179 2.28 -8.55 0.94
CA GLU A 179 3.63 -8.48 0.35
C GLU A 179 3.92 -7.11 -0.25
N LYS A 180 2.95 -6.53 -0.97
CA LYS A 180 3.07 -5.18 -1.53
C LYS A 180 3.14 -4.11 -0.44
N SER A 181 2.33 -4.22 0.61
CA SER A 181 2.40 -3.34 1.77
C SER A 181 3.78 -3.40 2.43
N ALA A 182 4.34 -4.59 2.63
CA ALA A 182 5.66 -4.77 3.23
C ALA A 182 6.79 -4.19 2.37
N GLU A 183 6.75 -4.39 1.04
CA GLU A 183 7.71 -3.80 0.10
C GLU A 183 7.73 -2.26 0.20
N LEU A 184 6.55 -1.65 0.24
CA LEU A 184 6.40 -0.20 0.38
C LEU A 184 6.78 0.31 1.77
N ALA A 185 6.46 -0.43 2.83
CA ALA A 185 6.87 -0.10 4.20
C ALA A 185 8.39 -0.10 4.36
N ILE A 186 9.10 -1.07 3.77
CA ILE A 186 10.57 -1.09 3.74
C ILE A 186 11.11 0.12 2.96
N SER A 187 10.48 0.45 1.83
CA SER A 187 10.85 1.62 1.03
C SER A 187 10.67 2.92 1.83
N PHE A 188 9.58 3.03 2.58
CA PHE A 188 9.30 4.16 3.47
C PHE A 188 10.38 4.33 4.56
N ILE A 189 10.75 3.24 5.25
CA ILE A 189 11.81 3.27 6.27
C ILE A 189 13.14 3.71 5.65
N ASN A 190 13.51 3.14 4.50
CA ASN A 190 14.75 3.49 3.81
C ASN A 190 14.79 4.97 3.36
N GLU A 191 13.65 5.55 2.98
CA GLU A 191 13.56 6.97 2.61
C GLU A 191 13.51 7.90 3.83
N LEU A 192 12.87 7.49 4.92
CA LEU A 192 12.88 8.20 6.19
C LEU A 192 14.31 8.35 6.72
N GLU A 193 15.08 7.26 6.76
CA GLU A 193 16.46 7.27 7.23
C GLU A 193 17.31 8.29 6.43
N LYS A 194 17.17 8.33 5.10
CA LYS A 194 17.89 9.31 4.26
C LYS A 194 17.55 10.75 4.64
N THR A 195 16.28 11.03 4.94
CA THR A 195 15.82 12.37 5.35
C THR A 195 16.44 12.78 6.69
N ILE A 196 16.50 11.86 7.66
CA ILE A 196 17.11 12.10 8.98
C ILE A 196 18.63 12.34 8.85
N PHE A 197 19.34 11.49 8.10
CA PHE A 197 20.79 11.62 7.93
C PHE A 197 21.18 12.88 7.12
N SER A 198 20.36 13.29 6.15
CA SER A 198 20.58 14.52 5.38
C SER A 198 20.37 15.79 6.23
N ALA A 199 19.47 15.75 7.22
CA ALA A 199 19.23 16.87 8.13
C ALA A 199 20.35 17.08 9.17
N GLN A 200 21.23 16.09 9.38
CA GLN A 200 22.32 16.14 10.37
C GLN A 200 23.69 16.59 9.81
N ALA A 201 23.76 17.11 8.58
CA ALA A 201 25.02 17.68 8.07
C ALA A 201 25.49 18.85 8.97
N PRO A 202 26.79 18.91 9.35
CA PRO A 202 27.27 19.88 10.33
C PRO A 202 27.35 21.27 9.69
N LYS A 203 26.29 22.07 9.81
CA LYS A 203 26.38 23.51 9.65
C LYS A 203 26.51 24.12 11.04
N GLY A 204 27.74 24.51 11.39
CA GLY A 204 28.01 25.25 12.60
C GLY A 204 27.17 26.53 12.65
N ALA A 205 26.21 26.57 13.55
CA ALA A 205 25.65 27.78 14.14
C ALA A 205 24.77 27.36 15.32
N ASN A 206 25.07 27.92 16.50
CA ASN A 206 24.31 27.77 17.73
C ASN A 206 22.83 28.09 17.53
N VAL A 207 21.96 27.08 17.67
CA VAL A 207 20.54 27.27 17.98
C VAL A 207 20.15 26.23 19.02
N SER A 208 19.56 26.72 20.10
CA SER A 208 19.22 26.04 21.34
C SER A 208 18.52 24.70 21.13
N THR A 209 19.18 23.65 21.60
CA THR A 209 18.67 22.29 21.70
C THR A 209 17.55 22.23 22.73
N SER A 210 16.29 22.30 22.28
CA SER A 210 15.20 21.69 23.06
C SER A 210 15.38 20.18 22.96
N SER A 211 15.88 19.60 24.05
CA SER A 211 15.96 18.16 24.27
C SER A 211 14.58 17.51 24.12
N VAL A 212 14.31 16.89 22.97
CA VAL A 212 13.29 15.85 22.88
C VAL A 212 14.00 14.52 23.10
N THR A 213 14.00 14.10 24.36
CA THR A 213 14.19 12.71 24.75
C THR A 213 13.01 11.91 24.19
N GLY A 214 13.16 11.41 22.97
CA GLY A 214 12.28 10.44 22.33
C GLY A 214 13.14 9.57 21.45
N LYS A 215 13.17 8.26 21.71
CA LYS A 215 13.89 7.29 20.88
C LYS A 215 13.47 7.47 19.40
N PRO A 216 14.37 7.35 18.41
CA PRO A 216 14.04 7.42 16.99
C PRO A 216 13.35 6.14 16.49
N ALA A 217 12.39 5.62 17.26
CA ALA A 217 11.40 4.67 16.79
C ALA A 217 10.14 5.51 16.46
N GLU A 218 10.24 6.31 15.42
CA GLU A 218 9.12 7.01 14.79
C GLU A 218 8.18 5.92 14.26
N LYS A 219 7.06 5.70 14.98
CA LYS A 219 6.16 4.55 14.80
C LYS A 219 5.76 4.38 13.33
N LEU A 220 6.17 3.25 12.74
CA LEU A 220 5.76 2.78 11.40
C LEU A 220 4.22 2.77 11.28
N GLY A 221 3.54 2.60 12.41
CA GLY A 221 2.09 2.64 12.53
C GLY A 221 1.55 1.23 12.64
N GLU A 222 0.51 1.07 13.46
CA GLU A 222 -0.02 -0.24 13.88
C GLU A 222 -0.41 -1.13 12.70
N ILE A 223 -1.00 -0.55 11.65
CA ILE A 223 -1.42 -1.27 10.45
C ILE A 223 -0.23 -1.89 9.73
N LEU A 224 0.86 -1.14 9.60
CA LEU A 224 2.07 -1.60 8.92
C LEU A 224 2.86 -2.59 9.79
N GLU A 225 2.93 -2.36 11.10
CA GLU A 225 3.53 -3.29 12.05
C GLU A 225 2.80 -4.65 12.04
N CYS A 226 1.47 -4.63 12.12
CA CYS A 226 0.62 -5.82 12.00
C CYS A 226 0.84 -6.54 10.66
N CYS A 227 0.93 -5.79 9.56
CA CYS A 227 1.17 -6.35 8.23
C CYS A 227 2.54 -7.06 8.15
N LEU A 228 3.61 -6.46 8.68
CA LEU A 228 4.94 -7.06 8.65
C LEU A 228 4.99 -8.37 9.47
N GLU A 229 4.36 -8.40 10.65
CA GLU A 229 4.20 -9.63 11.43
C GLU A 229 3.41 -10.69 10.66
N ARG A 230 2.33 -10.28 9.98
CA ARG A 230 1.48 -11.18 9.19
C ARG A 230 2.24 -11.82 8.02
N VAL A 231 3.04 -11.05 7.30
CA VAL A 231 3.90 -11.56 6.21
C VAL A 231 4.92 -12.57 6.75
N ALA A 232 5.54 -12.30 7.89
CA ALA A 232 6.49 -13.22 8.50
C ALA A 232 5.83 -14.58 8.86
N VAL A 233 4.63 -14.53 9.43
CA VAL A 233 3.84 -15.74 9.76
C VAL A 233 3.44 -16.50 8.49
N LEU A 234 3.00 -15.82 7.43
CA LEU A 234 2.58 -16.46 6.19
C LEU A 234 3.76 -17.15 5.48
N ARG A 235 4.92 -16.49 5.37
CA ARG A 235 6.13 -17.09 4.78
C ARG A 235 6.65 -18.29 5.58
N ALA A 236 6.54 -18.25 6.91
CA ALA A 236 6.90 -19.38 7.76
C ALA A 236 5.97 -20.57 7.52
N LYS A 237 4.66 -20.34 7.39
CA LYS A 237 3.67 -21.38 7.08
C LYS A 237 3.91 -22.02 5.71
N ASP A 238 4.23 -21.21 4.69
CA ASP A 238 4.56 -21.72 3.36
C ASP A 238 5.81 -22.59 3.36
N THR A 239 6.85 -22.19 4.12
CA THR A 239 8.08 -22.98 4.28
C THR A 239 7.79 -24.33 4.94
N ILE A 240 6.96 -24.34 5.98
CA ILE A 240 6.53 -25.57 6.67
C ILE A 240 5.68 -26.45 5.73
N ALA A 241 4.77 -25.86 4.95
CA ALA A 241 3.94 -26.59 3.99
C ALA A 241 4.77 -27.20 2.85
N GLN A 242 5.79 -26.50 2.35
CA GLN A 242 6.74 -27.04 1.38
C GLN A 242 7.57 -28.20 1.98
N LYS A 243 8.04 -28.06 3.22
CA LYS A 243 8.77 -29.12 3.92
C LYS A 243 7.91 -30.38 4.09
N LYS A 244 6.65 -30.23 4.50
CA LYS A 244 5.69 -31.35 4.58
C LYS A 244 5.42 -32.00 3.23
N LYS A 245 5.33 -31.22 2.14
CA LYS A 245 5.18 -31.75 0.77
C LYS A 245 6.41 -32.51 0.29
N MET A 246 7.62 -32.08 0.69
CA MET A 246 8.87 -32.80 0.40
C MET A 246 8.98 -34.09 1.21
N GLU A 247 8.62 -34.07 2.49
CA GLU A 247 8.58 -35.26 3.35
C GLU A 247 7.55 -36.29 2.85
N ALA A 248 6.35 -35.86 2.45
CA ALA A 248 5.32 -36.73 1.88
C ALA A 248 5.73 -37.35 0.52
N ARG A 249 6.58 -36.67 -0.26
CA ARG A 249 7.18 -37.21 -1.50
C ARG A 249 8.30 -38.22 -1.23
N GLY A 250 9.00 -38.09 -0.10
CA GLY A 250 10.05 -39.02 0.33
C GLY A 250 9.53 -40.34 0.89
N SER A 251 8.26 -40.41 1.31
CA SER A 251 7.67 -41.61 1.94
C SER A 251 7.00 -42.59 0.97
N ASN A 252 6.95 -42.32 -0.34
CA ASN A 252 6.28 -43.18 -1.33
C ASN A 252 7.24 -44.02 -2.18
N GLY A 253 8.46 -44.28 -1.69
CA GLY A 253 9.55 -44.91 -2.45
C GLY A 253 10.23 -46.08 -1.74
N THR A 254 9.47 -47.02 -1.17
CA THR A 254 9.98 -48.34 -0.77
C THR A 254 8.97 -49.41 -1.16
N GLY A 255 8.87 -49.65 -2.47
CA GLY A 255 8.15 -50.78 -3.06
C GLY A 255 9.18 -51.71 -3.72
N GLU A 256 9.43 -52.80 -3.02
CA GLU A 256 10.34 -53.92 -3.26
C GLU A 256 10.18 -54.59 -4.65
N SER A 257 11.29 -54.81 -5.37
CA SER A 257 11.38 -55.90 -6.36
C SER A 257 12.84 -56.27 -6.65
N SER A 258 13.22 -57.48 -6.25
CA SER A 258 14.50 -58.16 -6.49
C SER A 258 14.67 -58.66 -7.94
N PRO A 259 15.88 -59.14 -8.33
CA PRO A 259 16.34 -59.18 -9.73
C PRO A 259 16.26 -60.59 -10.37
N ALA A 260 16.18 -60.63 -11.72
CA ALA A 260 16.56 -61.82 -12.50
C ALA A 260 17.02 -61.48 -13.94
N SER A 261 18.31 -61.76 -14.17
CA SER A 261 19.03 -62.23 -15.37
C SER A 261 18.44 -62.17 -16.80
N ALA A 262 19.17 -61.45 -17.66
CA ALA A 262 19.69 -61.73 -19.02
C ALA A 262 18.91 -62.64 -20.02
N THR A 263 18.81 -62.19 -21.29
CA THR A 263 19.46 -62.81 -22.49
C THR A 263 19.13 -62.05 -23.81
N SER A 264 20.18 -61.79 -24.62
CA SER A 264 20.31 -61.62 -26.10
C SER A 264 19.50 -60.61 -26.95
N GLN A 265 20.26 -59.62 -27.49
CA GLN A 265 20.34 -59.02 -28.84
C GLN A 265 19.71 -59.72 -30.10
N PRO A 266 19.72 -59.13 -31.34
CA PRO A 266 19.90 -57.73 -31.78
C PRO A 266 19.03 -57.26 -33.01
N ALA A 267 19.24 -55.98 -33.38
CA ALA A 267 19.25 -55.36 -34.73
C ALA A 267 17.93 -55.04 -35.49
N SER A 268 17.73 -53.75 -35.83
CA SER A 268 17.78 -53.26 -37.23
C SER A 268 17.54 -51.74 -37.34
N ASP A 269 18.32 -51.12 -38.22
CA ASP A 269 18.27 -49.78 -38.78
C ASP A 269 16.89 -49.17 -39.07
N CYS A 270 16.76 -47.84 -38.90
CA CYS A 270 16.52 -46.97 -40.06
C CYS A 270 16.82 -45.49 -39.78
N SER A 271 17.48 -44.87 -40.75
CA SER A 271 17.95 -43.49 -40.78
C SER A 271 16.91 -42.49 -41.30
N LYS A 272 17.27 -41.19 -41.22
CA LYS A 272 16.73 -39.99 -41.91
C LYS A 272 15.61 -39.27 -41.11
N SER A 273 15.55 -37.94 -40.99
CA SER A 273 16.19 -36.83 -41.71
C SER A 273 16.12 -35.57 -40.84
N CYS A 274 17.20 -34.78 -40.82
CA CYS A 274 17.13 -33.35 -40.52
C CYS A 274 16.45 -32.62 -41.69
N ARG A 275 15.62 -31.60 -41.40
CA ARG A 275 15.56 -30.33 -42.15
C ARG A 275 14.64 -29.32 -41.46
N ASP A 276 15.25 -28.19 -41.11
CA ASP A 276 14.77 -26.80 -41.18
C ASP A 276 13.27 -26.54 -41.23
N ASN A 277 12.78 -25.70 -40.31
CA ASN A 277 12.25 -24.41 -40.76
C ASN A 277 12.31 -23.33 -39.67
N SER A 278 13.01 -22.24 -40.00
CA SER A 278 13.10 -20.99 -39.27
C SER A 278 12.22 -19.96 -39.96
N GLN A 279 11.17 -19.46 -39.29
CA GLN A 279 10.52 -18.16 -39.55
C GLN A 279 9.83 -17.74 -38.23
N ASN A 280 10.43 -16.92 -37.38
CA ASN A 280 10.52 -15.45 -37.46
C ASN A 280 9.15 -14.76 -37.62
N SER A 281 8.58 -14.26 -36.52
CA SER A 281 7.73 -13.07 -36.54
C SER A 281 7.78 -12.34 -35.21
N SER A 282 8.49 -11.21 -35.22
CA SER A 282 8.49 -10.20 -34.17
C SER A 282 7.23 -9.35 -34.28
N PHE A 283 6.50 -9.19 -33.18
CA PHE A 283 5.42 -8.22 -33.06
C PHE A 283 5.96 -6.96 -32.38
N ALA A 284 6.08 -5.88 -33.16
CA ALA A 284 6.27 -4.52 -32.68
C ALA A 284 4.91 -3.80 -32.59
N PRO A 285 4.65 -2.97 -31.57
CA PRO A 285 3.43 -2.16 -31.53
C PRO A 285 3.59 -0.85 -32.32
N ARG A 286 2.62 -0.59 -33.21
CA ARG A 286 2.46 0.64 -33.99
C ARG A 286 1.90 1.76 -33.11
N SER A 287 2.52 2.95 -33.17
CA SER A 287 1.92 4.22 -32.74
C SER A 287 0.96 4.75 -33.81
N PRO A 288 -0.13 5.44 -33.44
CA PRO A 288 -0.87 6.27 -34.37
C PRO A 288 -0.44 7.75 -34.26
N ALA A 289 -0.06 8.31 -35.41
CA ALA A 289 0.00 9.74 -35.65
C ALA A 289 -1.41 10.28 -35.91
N ILE A 290 -1.79 11.38 -35.26
CA ILE A 290 -2.91 12.23 -35.70
C ILE A 290 -2.38 13.63 -35.93
N GLY A 291 -2.61 14.09 -37.16
CA GLY A 291 -2.09 15.31 -37.73
C GLY A 291 -2.80 16.58 -37.26
N ARG A 292 -2.05 17.66 -37.44
CA ARG A 292 -2.48 19.06 -37.38
C ARG A 292 -3.57 19.34 -38.43
N SER A 293 -4.54 20.18 -38.07
CA SER A 293 -5.09 21.14 -39.02
C SER A 293 -5.31 22.48 -38.32
N ALA A 294 -5.03 23.54 -39.07
CA ALA A 294 -4.89 24.91 -38.62
C ALA A 294 -6.07 25.79 -39.05
N ARG A 295 -6.20 26.93 -38.36
CA ARG A 295 -6.81 28.21 -38.79
C ARG A 295 -8.34 28.26 -38.99
N ARG A 296 -8.97 29.20 -38.26
CA ARG A 296 -9.35 30.50 -38.85
C ARG A 296 -9.61 31.56 -37.79
N SER A 297 -9.19 32.77 -38.13
CA SER A 297 -9.42 34.04 -37.46
C SER A 297 -10.87 34.51 -37.56
N ALA A 298 -11.36 35.16 -36.50
CA ALA A 298 -12.07 36.44 -36.51
C ALA A 298 -11.98 37.00 -35.08
#